data_AF-X1FLA5-F1
#
_entry.id   AF-X1FLA5-F1
#
_cell.length_a   1.000
_cell.length_b   1.000
_cell.length_c   1.000
_cell.angle_alpha   90.00
_cell.angle_beta   90.00
_cell.angle_gamma   90.00
#
_symmetry.space_group_name_H-M   'P 1'
#
loop_
_entity.id
_entity.type
_entity.pdbx_description
1 polymer ?
#
loop_
_entity_poly.entity_id
_entity_poly.type
_entity_poly.pdbx_seq_one_letter_code
_entity_poly.pdbx_strand_id
1 'polypeptide(L)'
;GEEITSEKLKRIEEAESFILSSGFRQVRVRFHKDVARIEVEKEEIEKAINFRKEIVRRLKEVGLKYITLDLEGYRSGSMDEIL
;
A
#
# COMPACT_ATOMS: atom_id res chain seq x y z
N GLY A 1 -5.37 1.60 19.63
CA GLY A 1 -4.43 1.49 18.51
C GLY A 1 -3.40 0.44 18.86
N GLU A 2 -3.04 -0.42 17.94
CA GLU A 2 -1.88 -1.31 18.10
C GLU A 2 -0.62 -0.42 17.94
N GLU A 3 0.36 -0.53 18.84
CA GLU A 3 1.61 0.22 18.70
C GLU A 3 2.37 -0.28 17.48
N ILE A 4 2.40 0.53 16.44
CA ILE A 4 3.19 0.25 15.26
C ILE A 4 4.63 0.60 15.60
N THR A 5 5.51 -0.39 15.55
CA THR A 5 6.94 -0.17 15.77
C THR A 5 7.52 0.70 14.64
N SER A 6 8.49 1.55 14.96
CA SER A 6 9.20 2.37 13.97
C SER A 6 9.85 1.52 12.87
N GLU A 7 10.25 0.29 13.20
CA GLU A 7 10.78 -0.66 12.22
C GLU A 7 9.72 -1.11 11.20
N LYS A 8 8.49 -1.39 11.66
CA LYS A 8 7.39 -1.75 10.75
C LYS A 8 7.01 -0.59 9.85
N LEU A 9 6.98 0.64 10.37
CA LEU A 9 6.77 1.85 9.57
C LEU A 9 7.83 1.99 8.47
N LYS A 10 9.11 1.89 8.83
CA LYS A 10 10.21 1.99 7.89
C LYS A 10 10.11 0.95 6.76
N ARG A 11 9.80 -0.30 7.09
CA ARG A 11 9.64 -1.36 6.08
C ARG A 11 8.47 -1.10 5.13
N ILE A 12 7.41 -0.44 5.62
CA ILE A 12 6.27 -0.04 4.79
C ILE A 12 6.66 1.11 3.85
N GLU A 13 7.37 2.12 4.34
CA GLU A 13 7.93 3.19 3.50
C GLU A 13 8.84 2.64 2.39
N GLU A 14 9.65 1.63 2.71
CA GLU A 14 10.49 0.94 1.72
C GLU A 14 9.68 0.12 0.70
N ALA A 15 8.49 -0.37 1.07
CA ALA A 15 7.58 -1.05 0.16
C ALA A 15 6.86 -0.03 -0.75
N GLU A 16 6.38 1.09 -0.21
CA GLU A 16 5.85 2.20 -1.00
C GLU A 16 6.86 2.71 -2.01
N SER A 17 8.10 2.94 -1.57
CA SER A 17 9.20 3.39 -2.43
C SER A 17 9.48 2.42 -3.58
N PHE A 18 9.36 1.11 -3.33
CA PHE A 18 9.49 0.09 -4.37
C PHE A 18 8.36 0.13 -5.39
N ILE A 19 7.11 0.33 -4.94
CA ILE A 19 5.97 0.41 -5.85
C ILE A 19 6.09 1.71 -6.67
N LEU A 20 6.41 2.85 -6.04
CA LEU A 20 6.65 4.11 -6.73
C LEU A 20 7.76 3.99 -7.80
N SER A 21 8.89 3.35 -7.48
CA SER A 21 9.97 3.15 -8.46
C SER A 21 9.61 2.22 -9.63
N SER A 22 8.51 1.47 -9.53
CA SER A 22 7.91 0.70 -10.63
C SER A 22 7.06 1.57 -11.57
N GLY A 23 7.14 2.89 -11.42
CA GLY A 23 6.56 3.91 -12.30
C GLY A 23 5.10 4.24 -12.00
N PHE A 24 4.65 4.04 -10.76
CA PHE A 24 3.35 4.58 -10.32
C PHE A 24 3.52 6.06 -9.99
N ARG A 25 2.55 6.89 -10.37
CA ARG A 25 2.59 8.33 -10.09
C ARG A 25 2.40 8.62 -8.61
N GLN A 26 1.51 7.88 -7.98
CA GLN A 26 1.19 8.01 -6.57
C GLN A 26 0.79 6.66 -5.99
N VAL A 27 1.32 6.36 -4.81
CA VAL A 27 1.02 5.15 -4.04
C VAL A 27 0.92 5.54 -2.57
N ARG A 28 -0.07 4.98 -1.88
CA ARG A 28 -0.14 4.97 -0.42
C ARG A 28 -0.46 3.55 0.05
N VAL A 29 0.29 3.06 1.02
CA VAL A 29 0.06 1.78 1.68
C VAL A 29 -0.47 2.09 3.07
N ARG A 30 -1.80 2.01 3.22
CA ARG A 30 -2.42 2.01 4.53
C ARG A 30 -2.39 0.63 5.12
N PHE A 31 -2.43 0.54 6.43
CA PHE A 31 -2.47 -0.76 7.07
C PHE A 31 -3.24 -0.71 8.39
N HIS A 32 -3.85 -1.84 8.69
CA HIS A 32 -4.50 -2.11 9.95
C HIS A 32 -4.17 -3.54 10.35
N LYS A 33 -3.44 -3.71 11.45
CA LYS A 33 -2.93 -5.01 11.93
C LYS A 33 -2.05 -5.69 10.88
N ASP A 34 -2.59 -6.73 10.25
CA ASP A 34 -1.93 -7.58 9.25
C ASP A 34 -2.44 -7.34 7.82
N VAL A 35 -3.32 -6.36 7.63
CA VAL A 35 -3.89 -6.02 6.32
C VAL A 35 -3.22 -4.75 5.82
N ALA A 36 -2.69 -4.79 4.59
CA ALA A 36 -2.29 -3.61 3.84
C ALA A 36 -3.32 -3.32 2.75
N ARG A 37 -3.75 -2.06 2.68
CA ARG A 37 -4.58 -1.52 1.63
C ARG A 37 -3.78 -0.53 0.80
N ILE A 38 -3.67 -0.83 -0.48
CA ILE A 38 -2.92 -0.03 -1.44
C ILE A 38 -3.88 0.92 -2.13
N GLU A 39 -3.53 2.19 -2.15
CA GLU A 39 -4.21 3.25 -2.87
C GLU A 39 -3.25 3.75 -3.96
N VAL A 40 -3.67 3.67 -5.23
CA VAL A 40 -2.95 4.20 -6.40
C VAL A 40 -3.86 5.13 -7.17
N GLU A 41 -3.33 5.96 -8.07
CA GLU A 41 -4.18 6.75 -8.98
C GLU A 41 -5.23 5.87 -9.66
N LYS A 42 -6.44 6.41 -9.88
CA LYS A 42 -7.56 5.64 -10.46
C LYS A 42 -7.20 5.04 -11.81
N GLU A 43 -6.47 5.79 -12.62
CA GLU A 43 -6.02 5.33 -13.94
C GLU A 43 -4.89 4.29 -13.85
N GLU A 44 -4.32 4.05 -12.67
CA GLU A 44 -3.24 3.09 -12.42
C GLU A 44 -3.71 1.79 -11.75
N ILE A 45 -5.02 1.64 -11.50
CA ILE A 45 -5.60 0.42 -10.90
C ILE A 45 -5.28 -0.82 -11.75
N GLU A 46 -5.46 -0.74 -13.07
CA GLU A 46 -5.15 -1.87 -13.97
C GLU A 46 -3.64 -2.22 -13.93
N LYS A 47 -2.78 -1.19 -13.85
CA LYS A 47 -1.34 -1.39 -13.67
C LYS A 47 -1.04 -2.10 -12.36
N ALA A 48 -1.68 -1.72 -11.25
CA ALA A 48 -1.53 -2.40 -9.96
C ALA A 48 -1.96 -3.87 -10.02
N ILE A 49 -3.05 -4.18 -10.72
CA ILE A 49 -3.49 -5.57 -10.94
C ILE A 49 -2.45 -6.35 -11.75
N ASN A 50 -1.86 -5.75 -12.79
CA ASN A 50 -0.80 -6.39 -13.57
C ASN A 50 0.48 -6.61 -12.76
N PHE A 51 0.81 -5.68 -11.85
CA PHE A 51 1.98 -5.73 -10.96
C PHE A 51 1.71 -6.43 -9.61
N ARG A 52 0.57 -7.12 -9.47
CA ARG A 52 0.09 -7.66 -8.19
C ARG A 52 1.05 -8.65 -7.54
N LYS A 53 1.83 -9.40 -8.33
CA LYS A 53 2.72 -10.44 -7.79
C LYS A 53 3.90 -9.81 -7.05
N GLU A 54 4.49 -8.78 -7.64
CA GLU A 54 5.60 -8.01 -7.11
C GLU A 54 5.18 -7.26 -5.85
N ILE A 55 4.02 -6.61 -5.92
CA ILE A 55 3.39 -5.92 -4.78
C ILE A 55 3.17 -6.88 -3.61
N VAL A 56 2.50 -8.01 -3.85
CA VAL A 56 2.20 -9.00 -2.80
C VAL A 56 3.47 -9.55 -2.19
N ARG A 57 4.48 -9.90 -3.02
CA ARG A 57 5.76 -10.40 -2.54
C ARG A 57 6.43 -9.39 -1.60
N ARG A 58 6.56 -8.14 -2.04
CA ARG A 58 7.23 -7.08 -1.28
C ARG A 58 6.52 -6.82 0.05
N LEU A 59 5.20 -6.72 0.06
CA LEU A 59 4.43 -6.43 1.29
C LEU A 59 4.39 -7.63 2.25
N LYS A 60 4.44 -8.87 1.76
CA LYS A 60 4.56 -10.05 2.62
C LYS A 60 5.91 -10.14 3.32
N GLU A 61 7.00 -9.71 2.67
CA GLU A 61 8.34 -9.61 3.31
C GLU A 61 8.34 -8.62 4.48
N VAL A 62 7.45 -7.63 4.47
CA VAL A 62 7.24 -6.67 5.56
C VAL A 62 6.42 -7.26 6.72
N GLY A 63 5.79 -8.43 6.53
CA GLY A 63 5.01 -9.13 7.56
C GLY A 63 3.50 -8.93 7.47
N LEU A 64 2.99 -8.35 6.37
CA LEU A 64 1.56 -8.19 6.13
C LEU A 64 0.96 -9.47 5.55
N LYS A 65 -0.14 -9.95 6.12
CA LYS A 65 -0.78 -11.21 5.69
C LYS A 65 -1.70 -11.02 4.49
N TYR A 66 -2.45 -9.93 4.50
CA TYR A 66 -3.45 -9.63 3.48
C TYR A 66 -3.09 -8.34 2.77
N ILE A 67 -3.13 -8.38 1.44
CA ILE A 67 -2.84 -7.24 0.58
C ILE A 67 -4.08 -6.99 -0.24
N THR A 68 -4.63 -5.79 -0.12
CA THR A 68 -5.83 -5.35 -0.82
C THR A 68 -5.50 -4.12 -1.67
N LEU A 69 -6.29 -3.91 -2.72
CA LEU A 69 -6.25 -2.73 -3.55
C LEU A 69 -7.55 -1.96 -3.31
N ASP A 70 -7.46 -0.67 -3.03
CA ASP A 70 -8.64 0.18 -2.95
C ASP A 70 -9.17 0.47 -4.36
N LEU A 71 -10.39 0.04 -4.62
CA LEU A 71 -11.03 0.21 -5.92
C LEU A 71 -11.50 1.64 -6.18
N GLU A 72 -11.61 2.47 -5.13
CA GLU A 72 -11.82 3.91 -5.30
C GLU A 72 -10.54 4.63 -5.70
N GLY A 73 -9.38 3.98 -5.54
CA GLY A 73 -8.07 4.56 -5.81
C GLY A 73 -7.67 5.63 -4.81
N TYR A 74 -6.60 6.35 -5.14
CA TYR A 74 -6.05 7.43 -4.35
C TYR A 74 -6.97 8.66 -4.41
N ARG A 75 -7.21 9.28 -3.25
CA ARG A 75 -8.03 10.48 -3.10
C ARG A 75 -7.31 11.50 -2.23
N SER A 76 -7.15 12.73 -2.73
CA SER A 76 -6.63 13.86 -1.94
C SER A 76 -7.60 14.20 -0.80
N GLY A 77 -7.09 14.40 0.42
CA GLY A 77 -7.90 14.69 1.61
C GLY A 77 -8.41 13.48 2.40
N SER A 78 -8.18 12.25 1.94
CA SER A 78 -8.59 11.01 2.62
C SER A 78 -7.75 10.65 3.86
N MET A 79 -6.96 11.59 4.39
CA MET A 79 -6.05 11.32 5.52
C MET A 79 -6.81 10.80 6.75
N ASP A 80 -8.07 11.20 6.90
CA ASP A 80 -8.98 10.85 8.00
C ASP A 80 -10.35 10.35 7.51
N GLU A 81 -10.42 9.53 6.45
CA GLU A 81 -11.60 8.67 6.33
C GLU A 81 -11.53 7.63 7.44
N ILE A 82 -12.37 7.84 8.47
CA ILE A 82 -12.57 6.91 9.58
C ILE A 82 -12.97 5.56 8.97
N LEU A 83 -12.06 4.60 9.05
CA LEU A 83 -12.34 3.16 8.91
C LEU A 83 -12.43 2.54 10.30
#